data_AF-A0A4R3AGJ4-F1
#
_entry.id   AF-A0A4R3AGJ4-F1
#
_cell.length_a   1.000
_cell.length_b   1.000
_cell.length_c   1.000
_cell.angle_alpha   90.00
_cell.angle_beta   90.00
_cell.angle_gamma   90.00
#
_symmetry.space_group_name_H-M   'P 1'
#
loop_
_entity.id
_entity.type
_entity.pdbx_description
1 polymer ?
#
loop_
_entity_poly.entity_id
_entity_poly.type
_entity_poly.pdbx_seq_one_letter_code
_entity_poly.pdbx_strand_id
1 'polypeptide(L)'
;MLKRTIHFLLLSCSETTLLIELQNADELSLIQRLRLKGHLSICKWCRAYERKFIFMDTLLRNNLNKGHNQVIHENDIQEFKSKIKSKIKT
;
A
#
# COMPACT_ATOMS: atom_id res chain seq x y z
N MET A 1 -22.39 -30.92 -10.35
CA MET A 1 -20.94 -30.80 -10.70
C MET A 1 -20.52 -29.41 -11.19
N LEU A 2 -21.42 -28.42 -11.32
CA LEU A 2 -21.09 -27.02 -11.68
C LEU A 2 -20.31 -26.24 -10.61
N LYS A 3 -20.40 -26.61 -9.32
CA LYS A 3 -19.72 -25.89 -8.23
C LYS A 3 -18.19 -26.02 -8.25
N ARG A 4 -17.66 -27.05 -8.91
CA ARG A 4 -16.23 -27.39 -8.89
C ARG A 4 -15.44 -26.70 -10.02
N THR A 5 -16.10 -26.35 -11.13
CA THR A 5 -15.49 -25.64 -12.27
C THR A 5 -15.42 -24.13 -12.06
N ILE A 6 -16.35 -23.57 -11.27
CA ILE A 6 -16.31 -22.17 -10.82
C ILE A 6 -15.04 -21.91 -10.00
N HIS A 7 -14.66 -22.82 -9.10
CA HIS A 7 -13.42 -22.71 -8.31
C HIS A 7 -12.13 -22.83 -9.13
N PHE A 8 -12.19 -23.36 -10.36
CA PHE A 8 -11.02 -23.53 -11.22
C PHE A 8 -10.77 -22.32 -12.14
N LEU A 9 -11.83 -21.58 -12.50
CA LEU A 9 -11.76 -20.35 -13.32
C LEU A 9 -11.77 -19.07 -12.48
N LEU A 10 -12.32 -19.11 -11.27
CA LEU A 10 -12.26 -18.02 -10.31
C LEU A 10 -11.18 -18.31 -9.28
N LEU A 11 -10.12 -17.50 -9.34
CA LEU A 11 -9.22 -17.24 -8.23
C LEU A 11 -9.96 -17.38 -6.89
N SER A 12 -9.43 -18.17 -5.96
CA SER A 12 -10.08 -18.33 -4.66
C SER A 12 -10.13 -16.97 -3.94
N CYS A 13 -11.13 -16.76 -3.08
CA CYS A 13 -11.23 -15.51 -2.31
C CYS A 13 -9.96 -15.25 -1.49
N SER A 14 -9.29 -16.30 -1.01
CA SER A 14 -8.00 -16.25 -0.30
C SER A 14 -6.83 -15.81 -1.18
N GLU A 15 -6.75 -16.28 -2.42
CA GLU A 15 -5.74 -15.80 -3.36
C GLU A 15 -6.04 -14.38 -3.83
N THR A 16 -7.32 -14.02 -3.90
CA THR A 16 -7.77 -12.67 -4.26
C THR A 16 -7.32 -11.65 -3.22
N THR A 17 -7.45 -11.95 -1.92
CA THR A 17 -6.97 -11.04 -0.86
C THR A 17 -5.46 -10.84 -0.93
N LEU A 18 -4.70 -11.89 -1.24
CA LEU A 18 -3.25 -11.79 -1.45
C LEU A 18 -2.92 -10.88 -2.66
N LEU A 19 -3.60 -11.06 -3.79
CA LEU A 19 -3.40 -10.20 -4.95
C LEU A 19 -3.80 -8.74 -4.71
N ILE A 20 -4.83 -8.50 -3.89
CA ILE A 20 -5.23 -7.14 -3.47
C ILE A 20 -4.11 -6.47 -2.67
N GLU A 21 -3.44 -7.21 -1.78
CA GLU A 21 -2.34 -6.68 -0.99
C GLU A 21 -1.11 -6.38 -1.84
N LEU A 22 -0.81 -7.27 -2.78
CA LEU A 22 0.33 -7.15 -3.68
C LEU A 22 0.11 -6.17 -4.84
N GLN A 23 -1.12 -5.75 -5.16
CA GLN A 23 -1.40 -4.92 -6.35
C GLN A 23 -0.68 -3.55 -6.37
N ASN A 24 -0.28 -3.10 -5.18
CA ASN A 24 0.42 -1.86 -4.91
C ASN A 24 1.94 -2.04 -4.82
N ALA A 25 2.41 -3.29 -4.74
CA ALA A 25 3.78 -3.66 -5.03
C ALA A 25 3.90 -3.86 -6.55
N ASP A 26 5.07 -3.58 -7.12
CA ASP A 26 5.30 -3.66 -8.58
C ASP A 26 5.34 -5.12 -9.11
N GLU A 27 4.80 -6.07 -8.34
CA GLU A 27 4.95 -7.51 -8.53
C GLU A 27 3.76 -8.16 -9.27
N LEU A 28 2.69 -7.41 -9.57
CA LEU A 28 1.51 -7.98 -10.25
C LEU A 28 1.64 -8.01 -11.77
N SER A 29 1.65 -9.22 -12.33
CA SER A 29 1.54 -9.42 -13.78
C SER A 29 0.19 -8.92 -14.33
N LEU A 30 0.17 -8.51 -15.61
CA LEU A 30 -1.05 -8.02 -16.27
C LEU A 30 -2.20 -9.05 -16.24
N ILE A 31 -1.86 -10.34 -16.33
CA ILE A 31 -2.84 -11.45 -16.27
C ILE A 31 -3.46 -11.54 -14.88
N GLN A 32 -2.66 -11.41 -13.82
CA GLN A 32 -3.16 -11.41 -12.44
C GLN A 32 -4.08 -10.21 -12.18
N ARG A 33 -3.74 -9.02 -12.71
CA ARG A 33 -4.59 -7.82 -12.61
C ARG A 33 -5.96 -8.03 -13.28
N LEU A 34 -5.99 -8.65 -14.47
CA LEU A 34 -7.24 -8.95 -15.17
C LEU A 34 -8.09 -9.98 -14.42
N ARG A 35 -7.47 -11.06 -13.91
CA ARG A 35 -8.15 -12.07 -13.08
C ARG A 35 -8.72 -11.46 -11.80
N LEU A 36 -7.95 -10.60 -11.14
CA LEU A 36 -8.38 -9.89 -9.93
C LEU A 36 -9.61 -9.02 -10.21
N LYS A 37 -9.58 -8.20 -11.28
CA LYS A 37 -10.73 -7.38 -11.70
C LYS A 37 -11.97 -8.22 -12.00
N GLY A 38 -11.79 -9.36 -12.66
CA GLY A 38 -12.87 -10.31 -12.91
C GLY A 38 -13.49 -10.84 -11.62
N HIS A 39 -12.65 -11.28 -10.66
CA HIS A 39 -13.13 -11.77 -9.37
C HIS A 39 -13.86 -10.68 -8.56
N LEU A 40 -13.32 -9.47 -8.49
CA LEU A 40 -13.92 -8.34 -7.76
C LEU A 40 -15.27 -7.89 -8.33
N SER A 41 -15.49 -8.13 -9.62
CA SER A 41 -16.78 -7.84 -10.27
C SER A 41 -17.90 -8.78 -9.81
N ILE A 42 -17.53 -9.97 -9.32
CA ILE A 42 -18.47 -11.04 -8.95
C ILE A 42 -18.59 -11.16 -7.43
N CYS A 43 -17.47 -11.04 -6.70
CA CYS A 43 -17.43 -11.23 -5.26
C CYS A 43 -17.53 -9.89 -4.49
N LYS A 44 -18.72 -9.64 -3.93
CA LYS A 44 -18.99 -8.45 -3.10
C LYS A 44 -18.07 -8.33 -1.87
N TRP A 45 -17.65 -9.45 -1.30
CA TRP A 45 -16.81 -9.49 -0.09
C TRP A 45 -15.39 -9.08 -0.38
N CYS A 46 -14.78 -9.62 -1.43
CA CYS A 46 -13.46 -9.22 -1.88
C CYS A 46 -13.45 -7.74 -2.31
N ARG A 47 -14.54 -7.25 -2.91
CA ARG A 47 -14.68 -5.82 -3.23
C ARG A 47 -14.77 -4.92 -1.98
N ALA A 48 -15.43 -5.38 -0.93
CA ALA A 48 -15.43 -4.68 0.36
C ALA A 48 -14.03 -4.69 1.00
N TYR A 49 -13.33 -5.82 0.93
CA TYR A 49 -11.95 -5.95 1.39
C TYR A 49 -11.00 -5.01 0.65
N GLU A 50 -11.05 -4.98 -0.69
CA GLU A 50 -10.25 -4.09 -1.54
C GLU A 50 -10.41 -2.63 -1.10
N ARG A 51 -11.64 -2.15 -0.91
CA ARG A 51 -11.89 -0.78 -0.44
C ARG A 51 -11.25 -0.51 0.92
N LYS A 52 -11.37 -1.46 1.86
CA LYS A 52 -10.73 -1.35 3.18
C LYS A 52 -9.21 -1.27 3.05
N PHE A 53 -8.63 -2.12 2.20
CA PHE A 53 -7.19 -2.14 1.95
C PHE A 53 -6.70 -0.83 1.33
N ILE A 54 -7.35 -0.33 0.27
CA ILE A 54 -7.00 0.95 -0.37
C ILE A 54 -7.06 2.10 0.63
N PHE A 55 -8.07 2.14 1.49
CA PHE A 55 -8.19 3.16 2.53
C PHE A 55 -7.00 3.10 3.50
N MET A 56 -6.63 1.91 3.98
CA MET A 56 -5.48 1.72 4.87
C MET A 56 -4.16 2.11 4.18
N ASP A 57 -3.92 1.62 2.96
CA ASP A 57 -2.72 1.92 2.19
C ASP A 57 -2.58 3.43 1.91
N THR A 58 -3.68 4.10 1.57
CA THR A 58 -3.69 5.56 1.36
C THR A 58 -3.35 6.31 2.66
N LEU A 59 -3.92 5.90 3.80
CA LEU A 59 -3.60 6.51 5.09
C LEU A 59 -2.12 6.33 5.44
N LEU A 60 -1.57 5.13 5.25
CA LEU A 60 -0.16 4.84 5.50
C LEU A 60 0.75 5.70 4.61
N ARG A 61 0.50 5.73 3.30
CA ARG A 61 1.26 6.56 2.34
C ARG A 61 1.21 8.04 2.69
N ASN A 62 0.03 8.54 3.07
CA ASN A 62 -0.13 9.95 3.44
C ASN A 62 0.63 10.31 4.73
N ASN A 63 0.72 9.40 5.70
CA ASN A 63 1.51 9.64 6.91
C ASN A 63 3.02 9.60 6.62
N LEU A 64 3.48 8.67 5.78
CA LEU A 64 4.88 8.59 5.37
C LEU A 64 5.31 9.85 4.58
N ASN A 65 4.48 10.30 3.64
CA ASN A 65 4.78 11.50 2.83
C ASN A 65 4.79 12.79 3.66
N LYS A 66 4.01 12.88 4.74
CA LYS A 66 4.05 14.02 5.68
C LYS A 66 5.37 14.10 6.45
N GLY A 67 6.06 12.98 6.68
CA GLY A 67 7.38 12.96 7.31
C GLY A 67 8.52 13.40 6.38
N HIS A 68 8.39 13.16 5.07
CA HIS A 68 9.46 13.42 4.09
C HIS A 68 9.39 14.81 3.42
N ASN A 69 8.26 15.52 3.52
CA ASN A 69 8.10 16.89 3.01
C ASN A 69 8.63 17.96 3.98
N GLN A 70 9.50 17.59 4.92
CA GLN A 70 10.30 18.57 5.64
C GLN A 70 11.50 18.88 4.74
N VAL A 71 11.39 19.91 3.91
CA VAL A 71 12.56 20.46 3.23
C VAL A 71 13.49 20.94 4.34
N ILE A 72 14.55 20.17 4.62
CA ILE A 72 15.56 20.59 5.58
C ILE A 72 16.28 21.77 4.94
N HIS A 73 15.98 22.97 5.41
CA HIS A 73 16.64 24.17 4.91
C HIS A 73 18.06 24.24 5.47
N GLU A 74 18.99 24.80 4.70
CA GLU A 74 20.39 24.96 5.13
C GLU A 74 20.50 25.71 6.47
N ASN A 75 19.56 26.62 6.73
CA ASN A 75 19.45 27.35 7.99
C ASN A 75 19.14 26.44 9.19
N ASP A 76 18.32 25.41 9.01
CA ASP A 76 17.99 24.44 10.07
C ASP A 76 19.25 23.66 10.49
N ILE A 77 20.11 23.34 9.53
CA ILE A 77 21.40 22.66 9.74
C ILE A 77 22.37 23.58 10.49
N GLN A 78 22.41 24.87 10.14
CA GLN A 78 23.28 25.85 10.82
C GLN A 78 22.83 26.11 12.26
N GLU A 79 21.51 26.23 12.49
CA GLU A 79 20.97 26.38 13.84
C GLU A 79 21.31 25.15 14.69
N PHE A 80 21.14 23.94 14.15
CA PHE A 80 21.50 22.70 14.84
C PHE A 80 22.99 22.63 15.19
N LYS A 81 23.88 22.94 14.24
CA LYS A 81 25.34 23.00 14.48
C LYS A 81 25.69 23.99 15.57
N SER A 82 25.05 25.16 15.60
CA SER A 82 25.28 26.18 16.61
C SER A 82 24.88 25.71 18.02
N LYS A 83 23.72 25.04 18.15
CA LYS A 83 23.22 24.45 19.41
C LYS A 83 24.11 23.32 19.92
N ILE A 84 24.60 22.46 19.05
CA ILE A 84 25.56 21.40 19.41
C ILE A 84 26.86 22.04 19.90
N LYS A 85 27.39 23.03 19.17
CA LYS A 85 28.63 23.72 19.51
C LYS A 85 28.52 24.43 20.86
N SER A 86 27.39 25.06 21.18
CA SER A 86 27.19 25.71 22.49
C SER A 86 27.12 24.71 23.65
N LYS A 87 26.63 23.48 23.41
CA LYS A 87 26.55 22.43 24.43
C LYS A 87 27.86 21.68 24.65
N ILE A 88 28.72 21.58 23.63
CA ILE A 88 30.05 20.94 23.73
C ILE A 88 31.11 21.90 24.29
N LYS A 89 30.90 23.21 24.17
CA LYS A 89 31.84 24.22 24.70
C LYS A 89 31.73 24.46 26.22
N THR A 90 31.02 23.57 26.93
CA THR A 90 30.99 23.48 28.40
C THR A 90 31.82 22.28 28.81
#